data_AF-A0A0X3TJX6-F1
#
_entry.id   AF-A0A0X3TJX6-F1
#
_cell.length_a   1.000
_cell.length_b   1.000
_cell.length_c   1.000
_cell.angle_alpha   90.00
_cell.angle_beta   90.00
_cell.angle_gamma   90.00
#
_symmetry.space_group_name_H-M   'P 1'
#
loop_
_entity.id
_entity.type
_entity.pdbx_description
1 polymer ?
#
loop_
_entity_poly.entity_id
_entity_poly.type
_entity_poly.pdbx_seq_one_letter_code
_entity_poly.pdbx_strand_id
1 'polypeptide(L)'
;MILKMDLVWWYWAITDVLLIAGVAGVPYGIEAAIVFNVIQVVHFYARTPDVKAFPVQVRLAYLALLLVALYPPLFFLYYLIILGTSAMVFFDYCFLARFMSLMPWNHSERFSWGLIRSTFFSKPVDGSVQKA
;
A
#
# COMPACT_ATOMS: atom_id res chain seq x y z
N MET A 1 -4.11 -15.42 12.31
CA MET A 1 -3.53 -14.65 13.42
C MET A 1 -3.91 -13.19 13.23
N ILE A 2 -4.66 -12.60 14.15
CA ILE A 2 -5.21 -11.24 14.04
C ILE A 2 -4.05 -10.25 14.28
N LEU A 3 -3.59 -9.56 13.24
CA LEU A 3 -2.81 -8.34 13.44
C LEU A 3 -3.75 -7.32 14.08
N LYS A 4 -3.36 -6.73 15.23
CA LYS A 4 -4.11 -5.62 15.81
C LYS A 4 -4.12 -4.48 14.80
N MET A 5 -5.31 -3.95 14.52
CA MET A 5 -5.58 -2.84 13.60
C MET A 5 -4.61 -1.67 13.82
N ASP A 6 -4.27 -1.40 15.09
CA ASP A 6 -3.29 -0.39 15.50
C ASP A 6 -1.94 -0.52 14.80
N LEU A 7 -1.41 -1.74 14.63
CA LEU A 7 -0.06 -1.93 14.09
C LEU A 7 0.00 -1.60 12.60
N VAL A 8 -0.99 -2.04 11.84
CA VAL A 8 -1.07 -1.75 10.39
C VAL A 8 -1.21 -0.25 10.19
N TRP A 9 -2.08 0.40 10.96
CA TRP A 9 -2.28 1.84 10.89
C TRP A 9 -0.99 2.61 11.19
N TRP A 10 -0.27 2.27 12.27
CA TRP A 10 1.00 2.92 12.62
C TRP A 10 2.06 2.78 11.53
N TYR A 11 2.14 1.61 10.89
CA TYR A 11 3.04 1.40 9.77
C TYR A 11 2.76 2.39 8.63
N TRP A 12 1.51 2.58 8.25
CA TRP A 12 1.16 3.51 7.18
C TRP A 12 1.28 4.96 7.60
N ALA A 13 0.91 5.31 8.83
CA ALA A 13 1.05 6.66 9.37
C ALA A 13 2.52 7.12 9.41
N ILE A 14 3.43 6.26 9.88
CA ILE A 14 4.87 6.55 9.88
C ILE A 14 5.39 6.71 8.44
N THR A 15 4.98 5.83 7.52
CA THR A 15 5.33 5.97 6.11
C THR A 15 4.85 7.30 5.53
N ASP A 16 3.61 7.71 5.80
CA ASP A 16 3.04 8.95 5.29
C ASP A 16 3.84 10.16 5.76
N VAL A 17 4.14 10.23 7.06
CA VAL A 17 4.94 11.30 7.66
C VAL A 17 6.34 11.37 7.04
N LEU A 18 7.02 10.23 6.85
CA LEU A 18 8.35 10.18 6.25
C LEU A 18 8.34 10.65 4.79
N LEU A 19 7.31 10.26 4.02
CA LEU A 19 7.17 10.69 2.62
C LEU A 19 6.87 12.18 2.51
N ILE A 20 5.96 12.70 3.35
CA ILE A 20 5.66 14.14 3.41
C ILE A 20 6.92 14.92 3.76
N ALA A 21 7.69 14.46 4.76
CA ALA A 21 8.95 15.08 5.13
C ALA A 21 9.96 15.07 3.96
N GLY A 22 10.11 13.93 3.28
CA GLY A 22 11.01 13.78 2.14
C GLY A 22 10.66 14.71 0.97
N VAL A 23 9.38 14.78 0.59
CA VAL A 23 8.91 15.69 -0.47
C VAL A 23 8.97 17.16 -0.04
N ALA A 24 8.83 17.46 1.26
CA ALA A 24 9.02 18.79 1.82
C ALA A 24 10.50 19.22 1.92
N GLY A 25 11.44 18.39 1.47
CA GLY A 25 12.87 18.71 1.42
C GLY A 25 13.66 18.35 2.68
N VAL A 26 13.07 17.59 3.62
CA VAL A 26 13.83 17.05 4.76
C VAL A 26 14.86 16.04 4.24
N PRO A 27 16.16 16.22 4.55
CA PRO A 27 17.19 15.29 4.14
C PRO A 27 16.87 13.86 4.57
N TYR A 28 17.09 12.91 3.66
CA TYR A 28 16.88 11.48 3.89
C TYR A 28 15.42 11.03 4.16
N GLY A 29 14.42 11.90 3.99
CA GLY A 29 13.02 11.55 4.28
C GLY A 29 12.48 10.44 3.37
N ILE A 30 12.79 10.50 2.07
CA ILE A 30 12.36 9.48 1.08
C ILE A 30 13.09 8.16 1.34
N GLU A 31 14.40 8.22 1.58
CA GLU A 31 15.24 7.06 1.88
C GLU A 31 14.78 6.38 3.17
N ALA A 32 14.46 7.15 4.20
CA ALA A 32 13.89 6.63 5.45
C ALA A 32 12.54 5.96 5.19
N ALA A 33 11.66 6.55 4.36
CA ALA A 33 10.39 5.93 3.99
C ALA A 33 10.59 4.59 3.26
N ILE A 34 11.57 4.51 2.34
CA ILE A 34 11.91 3.29 1.61
C ILE A 34 12.44 2.22 2.56
N VAL A 35 13.43 2.55 3.40
CA VAL A 35 14.00 1.62 4.39
C VAL A 35 12.91 1.11 5.33
N PHE A 36 12.03 2.00 5.80
CA PHE A 36 10.92 1.61 6.64
C PHE A 36 9.95 0.66 5.92
N ASN A 37 9.65 0.88 4.65
CA ASN A 37 8.83 -0.04 3.85
C ASN A 37 9.50 -1.40 3.59
N VAL A 38 10.83 -1.45 3.45
CA VAL A 38 11.57 -2.73 3.43
C VAL A 38 11.36 -3.49 4.73
N ILE A 39 11.46 -2.82 5.88
CA ILE A 39 11.18 -3.43 7.19
C ILE A 39 9.74 -3.95 7.25
N GLN A 40 8.77 -3.20 6.72
CA GLN A 40 7.38 -3.67 6.65
C GLN A 40 7.23 -4.96 5.83
N VAL A 41 7.84 -5.02 4.64
CA VAL A 41 7.81 -6.23 3.80
C VAL A 41 8.39 -7.41 4.57
N VAL A 42 9.57 -7.24 5.18
CA VAL A 42 10.25 -8.31 5.94
C VAL A 42 9.41 -8.75 7.14
N HIS A 43 8.84 -7.81 7.91
CA HIS A 43 7.96 -8.14 9.04
C HIS A 43 6.77 -8.97 8.57
N PHE A 44 6.01 -8.48 7.59
CA PHE A 44 4.79 -9.16 7.15
C PHE A 44 5.08 -10.50 6.48
N TYR A 45 6.19 -10.61 5.75
CA TYR A 45 6.64 -11.89 5.21
C TYR A 45 7.06 -12.87 6.31
N ALA A 46 7.79 -12.42 7.33
CA ALA A 46 8.18 -13.30 8.45
C ALA A 46 6.96 -13.82 9.23
N ARG A 47 5.85 -13.06 9.27
CA ARG A 47 4.60 -13.46 9.93
C ARG A 47 3.71 -14.32 9.05
N THR A 48 3.74 -14.09 7.73
CA THR A 48 2.99 -14.84 6.73
C THR A 48 3.94 -15.09 5.54
N PRO A 49 4.72 -16.18 5.55
CA PRO A 49 5.81 -16.44 4.60
C PRO A 49 5.29 -16.93 3.25
N ASP A 50 4.39 -16.15 2.66
CA ASP A 50 3.85 -16.34 1.33
C ASP A 50 3.81 -14.98 0.63
N VAL A 51 4.58 -14.85 -0.46
CA VAL A 51 4.58 -13.64 -1.29
C VAL A 51 3.23 -13.37 -1.95
N LYS A 52 2.38 -14.40 -2.07
CA LYS A 52 1.00 -14.28 -2.54
C LYS A 52 0.04 -13.87 -1.42
N ALA A 53 0.47 -13.81 -0.17
CA ALA A 53 -0.39 -13.26 0.88
C ALA A 53 -0.67 -11.79 0.61
N PHE A 54 -1.94 -11.41 0.58
CA PHE A 54 -2.37 -10.05 0.24
C PHE A 54 -1.65 -8.93 1.02
N PRO A 55 -1.42 -9.03 2.35
CA PRO A 55 -0.68 -8.01 3.09
C PRO A 55 0.78 -7.84 2.66
N VAL A 56 1.40 -8.91 2.17
CA VAL A 56 2.78 -8.91 1.65
C VAL A 56 2.77 -8.32 0.23
N GLN A 57 1.82 -8.74 -0.61
CA GLN A 57 1.67 -8.22 -1.97
C GLN A 57 1.49 -6.69 -2.01
N VAL A 58 0.62 -6.13 -1.16
CA VAL A 58 0.36 -4.68 -1.09
C VAL A 58 1.65 -3.93 -0.73
N ARG A 59 2.44 -4.45 0.21
CA ARG A 59 3.70 -3.82 0.66
C ARG A 59 4.80 -3.92 -0.39
N LEU A 60 4.90 -5.06 -1.06
CA LEU A 60 5.82 -5.23 -2.19
C LEU A 60 5.48 -4.27 -3.33
N ALA A 61 4.19 -4.16 -3.69
CA ALA A 61 3.73 -3.23 -4.72
C ALA A 61 3.99 -1.77 -4.32
N TYR A 62 3.78 -1.43 -3.05
CA TYR A 62 4.04 -0.09 -2.53
C TYR A 62 5.53 0.26 -2.58
N LEU A 63 6.39 -0.65 -2.12
CA LEU A 63 7.84 -0.49 -2.18
C LEU A 63 8.32 -0.36 -3.64
N ALA A 64 7.79 -1.16 -4.57
CA ALA A 64 8.10 -1.03 -5.98
C ALA A 64 7.71 0.35 -6.53
N LEU A 65 6.54 0.87 -6.15
CA LEU A 65 6.08 2.20 -6.57
C LEU A 65 6.99 3.31 -6.03
N LEU A 66 7.47 3.20 -4.79
CA LEU A 66 8.47 4.11 -4.23
C LEU A 66 9.77 4.08 -5.04
N LEU A 67 10.27 2.87 -5.38
CA LEU A 67 11.50 2.73 -6.16
C LEU A 67 11.37 3.28 -7.59
N VAL A 68 10.20 3.11 -8.22
CA VAL A 68 9.91 3.72 -9.53
C VAL A 68 9.90 5.24 -9.45
N ALA A 69 9.35 5.80 -8.36
CA ALA A 69 9.29 7.24 -8.13
C ALA A 69 10.68 7.88 -7.88
N LEU A 70 11.73 7.10 -7.61
CA LEU A 70 13.11 7.61 -7.53
C LEU A 70 13.63 8.10 -8.89
N TYR A 71 13.08 7.62 -10.00
CA TYR A 71 13.48 8.10 -11.32
C TYR A 71 13.03 9.56 -11.48
N PRO A 72 13.91 10.54 -11.75
CA PRO A 72 13.57 11.97 -11.66
C PRO A 72 12.33 12.40 -12.46
N PRO A 73 12.11 11.93 -13.71
CA PRO A 73 10.86 12.22 -14.44
C PRO A 73 9.58 11.71 -13.79
N LEU A 74 9.68 10.73 -12.90
CA LEU A 74 8.57 10.10 -12.18
C LEU A 74 8.47 10.55 -10.72
N PHE A 75 9.27 11.54 -10.29
CA PHE A 75 9.23 12.04 -8.92
C PHE A 75 7.84 12.54 -8.50
N PHE A 76 7.05 13.05 -9.45
CA PHE A 76 5.67 13.47 -9.20
C PHE A 76 4.78 12.34 -8.63
N LEU A 77 5.15 11.08 -8.85
CA LEU A 77 4.43 9.93 -8.29
C LEU A 77 4.44 9.95 -6.75
N TYR A 78 5.45 10.52 -6.09
CA TYR A 78 5.45 10.63 -4.63
C TYR A 78 4.25 11.41 -4.09
N TYR A 79 3.78 12.44 -4.81
CA TYR A 79 2.56 13.16 -4.41
C TYR A 79 1.32 12.28 -4.50
N LEU A 80 1.22 11.43 -5.53
CA LEU A 80 0.12 10.46 -5.67
C LEU A 80 0.20 9.37 -4.60
N ILE A 81 1.42 8.91 -4.28
CA ILE A 81 1.67 7.92 -3.22
C ILE A 81 1.26 8.49 -1.86
N ILE A 82 1.66 9.72 -1.53
CA ILE A 82 1.26 10.42 -0.30
C ILE A 82 -0.26 10.52 -0.26
N LEU A 83 -0.91 11.04 -1.30
CA LEU A 83 -2.37 11.17 -1.33
C LEU A 83 -3.08 9.83 -1.08
N GLY A 84 -2.59 8.75 -1.71
CA GLY A 84 -3.13 7.40 -1.48
C GLY A 84 -2.84 6.84 -0.08
N THR A 85 -1.72 7.19 0.53
CA THR A 85 -1.31 6.73 1.85
C THR A 85 -2.03 7.51 2.95
N SER A 86 -2.16 8.83 2.81
CA SER A 86 -3.02 9.65 3.66
C SER A 86 -4.48 9.19 3.59
N ALA A 87 -5.00 8.86 2.40
CA ALA A 87 -6.35 8.30 2.28
C ALA A 87 -6.53 7.00 3.08
N MET A 88 -5.49 6.16 3.10
CA MET A 88 -5.47 4.95 3.91
C MET A 88 -5.44 5.27 5.41
N VAL A 89 -4.61 6.22 5.85
CA VAL A 89 -4.46 6.59 7.26
C VAL A 89 -5.72 7.28 7.83
N PHE A 90 -6.40 8.11 7.04
CA PHE A 90 -7.55 8.90 7.51
C PHE A 90 -8.91 8.23 7.27
N PHE A 91 -9.03 7.39 6.23
CA PHE A 91 -10.33 6.81 5.81
C PHE A 91 -10.31 5.29 5.69
N ASP A 92 -9.22 4.62 6.10
CA ASP A 92 -8.99 3.18 5.90
C ASP A 92 -9.16 2.75 4.45
N TYR A 93 -8.92 3.68 3.51
CA TYR A 93 -9.14 3.50 2.09
C TYR A 93 -7.82 3.47 1.32
N CYS A 94 -7.36 2.26 0.98
CA CYS A 94 -6.13 2.06 0.21
C CYS A 94 -6.41 1.81 -1.28
N PHE A 95 -6.12 2.79 -2.15
CA PHE A 95 -6.23 2.63 -3.60
C PHE A 95 -5.38 1.47 -4.13
N LEU A 96 -4.15 1.34 -3.64
CA LEU A 96 -3.25 0.27 -4.07
C LEU A 96 -3.82 -1.11 -3.74
N ALA A 97 -4.43 -1.29 -2.57
CA ALA A 97 -5.09 -2.54 -2.22
C ALA A 97 -6.25 -2.87 -3.18
N ARG A 98 -7.01 -1.86 -3.64
CA ARG A 98 -8.05 -2.05 -4.66
C ARG A 98 -7.47 -2.52 -5.98
N PHE A 99 -6.41 -1.87 -6.48
CA PHE A 99 -5.71 -2.34 -7.69
C PHE A 99 -5.17 -3.75 -7.53
N MET A 100 -4.52 -4.05 -6.40
CA MET A 100 -4.00 -5.38 -6.13
C MET A 100 -5.10 -6.44 -6.09
N SER A 101 -6.29 -6.14 -5.55
CA SER A 101 -7.42 -7.09 -5.53
C SER A 101 -7.95 -7.43 -6.93
N LEU A 102 -7.77 -6.53 -7.92
CA LEU A 102 -8.18 -6.77 -9.31
C LEU A 102 -7.15 -7.56 -10.12
N MET A 103 -5.98 -7.88 -9.55
CA MET A 103 -5.00 -8.67 -10.28
C MET A 103 -5.52 -10.10 -10.52
N PRO A 104 -5.23 -10.74 -11.67
CA PRO A 104 -5.83 -12.02 -12.07
C PRO A 104 -5.63 -13.18 -11.09
N TRP A 105 -4.63 -13.09 -10.21
CA TRP A 105 -4.34 -14.10 -9.18
C TRP A 105 -5.02 -13.83 -7.83
N ASN A 106 -5.75 -12.72 -7.69
CA ASN A 106 -6.37 -12.27 -6.45
C ASN A 106 -7.91 -12.28 -6.48
N HIS A 107 -8.52 -12.72 -7.59
CA HIS A 107 -9.97 -12.89 -7.72
C HIS A 107 -10.29 -14.06 -8.65
N SER A 108 -11.43 -14.71 -8.40
CA SER A 108 -11.94 -15.85 -9.17
C SER A 108 -12.94 -15.44 -10.26
N GLU A 109 -13.49 -14.21 -10.15
CA GLU A 109 -14.48 -13.67 -11.08
C GLU A 109 -13.86 -13.26 -12.43
N ARG A 110 -14.68 -13.22 -13.49
CA ARG A 110 -14.22 -12.68 -14.78
C ARG A 110 -14.07 -11.16 -14.68
N PHE A 111 -12.97 -10.64 -15.21
CA PHE A 111 -12.73 -9.20 -15.28
C PHE A 111 -13.89 -8.50 -16.01
N SER A 112 -14.62 -7.65 -15.28
CA SER A 112 -15.81 -6.97 -15.77
C SER A 112 -15.93 -5.57 -15.19
N TRP A 113 -16.66 -4.69 -15.88
CA TRP A 113 -16.95 -3.34 -15.38
C TRP A 113 -17.69 -3.37 -14.04
N GLY A 114 -18.52 -4.39 -13.80
CA GLY A 114 -19.19 -4.61 -12.52
C GLY A 114 -18.18 -4.88 -11.40
N LEU A 115 -17.19 -5.74 -11.64
CA LEU A 115 -16.13 -6.03 -10.67
C LEU A 115 -15.33 -4.77 -10.32
N ILE A 116 -14.85 -4.02 -11.32
CA ILE A 116 -14.12 -2.75 -11.12
C ILE A 116 -14.93 -1.80 -10.25
N ARG A 117 -16.18 -1.52 -10.63
CA ARG A 117 -17.06 -0.61 -9.87
C ARG A 117 -17.26 -1.12 -8.44
N SER A 118 -17.51 -2.40 -8.28
CA SER A 118 -17.74 -2.99 -6.95
C SER A 118 -16.49 -2.95 -6.06
N THR A 119 -15.29 -2.98 -6.64
CA THR A 119 -14.02 -2.93 -5.90
C THR A 119 -13.72 -1.51 -5.42
N PHE A 120 -13.81 -0.52 -6.32
CA PHE A 120 -13.52 0.88 -5.98
C PHE A 120 -14.63 1.56 -5.14
N PHE A 121 -15.89 1.16 -5.30
CA PHE A 121 -17.01 1.75 -4.53
C PHE A 121 -17.43 0.93 -3.31
N SER A 122 -16.70 -0.14 -2.96
CA SER A 122 -16.97 -0.88 -1.73
C SER A 122 -16.45 -0.12 -0.50
N LYS A 123 -17.11 -0.33 0.63
CA LYS A 123 -16.74 0.29 1.91
C LYS A 123 -15.27 0.01 2.27
N PRO A 124 -14.61 0.91 3.01
CA PRO A 124 -13.36 0.59 3.71
C PRO A 124 -13.55 -0.70 4.52
N VAL A 125 -12.58 -1.61 4.44
CA VAL A 125 -12.62 -2.91 5.12
C VAL A 125 -11.27 -3.21 5.73
N ASP A 126 -11.28 -3.82 6.90
CA ASP A 126 -10.06 -4.20 7.60
C ASP A 126 -9.40 -5.42 6.95
N GLY A 127 -8.11 -5.29 6.67
CA GLY A 127 -7.26 -6.42 6.27
C GLY A 127 -7.22 -6.68 4.76
N SER A 128 -8.30 -7.22 4.16
CA SER A 128 -8.32 -7.61 2.75
C SER A 128 -9.59 -7.15 2.02
N VAL A 129 -9.37 -6.58 0.85
CA VAL A 129 -10.42 -6.20 -0.12
C VAL A 129 -10.80 -7.37 -1.04
N GLN A 130 -9.98 -8.43 -1.05
CA GLN A 130 -10.18 -9.55 -1.97
C GLN A 130 -11.59 -10.12 -1.82
N LYS A 131 -12.30 -10.23 -2.95
CA LYS A 131 -13.54 -10.97 -3.04
C LYS A 131 -13.17 -12.39 -3.43
N ALA A 132 -13.43 -13.33 -2.50
CA ALA A 132 -13.24 -14.76 -2.72
C ALA A 132 -14.27 -15.29 -3.72
#